data_AF-A0A158SPU7-F1
#
_entry.id   AF-A0A158SPU7-F1
#
_cell.length_a   1.000
_cell.length_b   1.000
_cell.length_c   1.000
_cell.angle_alpha   90.00
_cell.angle_beta   90.00
_cell.angle_gamma   90.00
#
_symmetry.space_group_name_H-M   'P 1'
#
loop_
_entity.id
_entity.type
_entity.pdbx_description
1 polymer ?
#
loop_
_entity_poly.entity_id
_entity_poly.type
_entity_poly.pdbx_seq_one_letter_code
_entity_poly.pdbx_strand_id
1 'polypeptide(L)'
;MTDGSKNLTDAEAREAARIERAEAARRYPIDERRRVKAVIERDRADRARDDMREAAQLEVSDGNFVHLDDTVMEPTPEWKAKGDVERFTPKAPDGTVRSVSTVRRVRTPIINQLHGRGSITDDQRAALEWYRDQFEAARLDGRYKSNHLSLSGNTGGGSGGLGQSPMPLNDFEATARRNLRAVRSSMTAMYLRFLDAVVIENIPLTRSYIFAKCPPRKAVVRFRQVSEEIVKFCQSERVDLKKSTGDSERG
;
A
#
# COMPACT_ATOMS: atom_id res chain seq x y z
N MET A 1 68.79 -24.34 -11.91
CA MET A 1 68.92 -23.13 -12.75
C MET A 1 67.56 -22.69 -13.33
N THR A 2 66.53 -22.48 -12.50
CA THR A 2 65.20 -22.02 -12.98
C THR A 2 64.46 -21.19 -11.93
N ASP A 3 65.11 -20.19 -11.34
CA ASP A 3 64.46 -19.24 -10.41
C ASP A 3 64.54 -17.77 -10.87
N GLY A 4 65.13 -17.50 -12.04
CA GLY A 4 65.24 -16.14 -12.58
C GLY A 4 63.98 -15.63 -13.29
N SER A 5 63.13 -16.51 -13.83
CA SER A 5 62.02 -16.10 -14.70
C SER A 5 60.76 -15.63 -13.95
N LYS A 6 60.51 -16.09 -12.72
CA LYS A 6 59.33 -15.69 -11.93
C LYS A 6 59.46 -14.29 -11.29
N ASN A 7 60.68 -13.82 -11.08
CA ASN A 7 60.91 -12.52 -10.43
C ASN A 7 60.64 -11.32 -11.35
N LEU A 8 60.74 -11.51 -12.68
CA LEU A 8 60.42 -10.46 -13.64
C LEU A 8 58.91 -10.20 -13.74
N THR A 9 58.08 -11.25 -13.67
CA THR A 9 56.61 -11.11 -13.74
C THR A 9 56.04 -10.38 -12.51
N ASP A 10 56.63 -10.58 -11.33
CA ASP A 10 56.21 -9.92 -10.10
C ASP A 10 56.58 -8.42 -10.11
N ALA A 11 57.70 -8.06 -10.72
CA ALA A 11 58.11 -6.66 -10.87
C ALA A 11 57.20 -5.91 -11.85
N GLU A 12 56.85 -6.53 -12.99
CA GLU A 12 55.92 -5.98 -13.97
C GLU A 12 54.51 -5.80 -13.38
N ALA A 13 54.02 -6.78 -12.61
CA ALA A 13 52.73 -6.68 -11.93
C ALA A 13 52.70 -5.54 -10.90
N ARG A 14 53.79 -5.31 -10.16
CA ARG A 14 53.92 -4.19 -9.21
C ARG A 14 53.94 -2.85 -9.92
N GLU A 15 54.62 -2.75 -11.06
CA GLU A 15 54.68 -1.52 -11.83
C GLU A 15 53.32 -1.20 -12.49
N ALA A 16 52.64 -2.20 -13.05
CA ALA A 16 51.27 -2.06 -13.56
C ALA A 16 50.30 -1.57 -12.49
N ALA A 17 50.34 -2.15 -11.28
CA ALA A 17 49.52 -1.71 -10.15
C ALA A 17 49.85 -0.28 -9.69
N ARG A 18 51.11 0.15 -9.81
CA ARG A 18 51.53 1.53 -9.51
C ARG A 18 50.97 2.53 -10.52
N ILE A 19 51.02 2.19 -11.81
CA ILE A 19 50.45 3.00 -12.90
C ILE A 19 48.93 3.12 -12.73
N GLU A 20 48.24 2.01 -12.48
CA GLU A 20 46.79 1.99 -12.27
C GLU A 20 46.37 2.85 -11.07
N ARG A 21 47.08 2.75 -9.94
CA ARG A 21 46.84 3.61 -8.77
C ARG A 21 47.07 5.09 -9.08
N ALA A 22 48.13 5.42 -9.82
CA ALA A 22 48.42 6.79 -10.22
C ALA A 22 47.35 7.35 -11.17
N GLU A 23 46.85 6.55 -12.11
CA GLU A 23 45.72 6.92 -12.97
C GLU A 23 44.43 7.11 -12.18
N ALA A 24 44.10 6.19 -11.27
CA ALA A 24 42.94 6.30 -10.40
C ALA A 24 42.98 7.58 -9.56
N ALA A 25 44.16 7.92 -9.00
CA ALA A 25 44.37 9.15 -8.25
C ALA A 25 44.19 10.41 -9.12
N ARG A 26 44.53 10.35 -10.42
CA ARG A 26 44.29 11.44 -11.38
C ARG A 26 42.83 11.55 -11.84
N ARG A 27 42.12 10.42 -11.95
CA ARG A 27 40.70 10.39 -12.34
C ARG A 27 39.77 10.86 -11.22
N TYR A 28 40.09 10.51 -9.97
CA TYR A 28 39.31 10.87 -8.80
C TYR A 28 38.87 12.36 -8.74
N PRO A 29 39.75 13.36 -8.89
CA PRO A 29 39.32 14.77 -8.87
C PRO A 29 38.44 15.16 -10.07
N ILE A 30 38.58 14.50 -11.23
CA ILE A 30 37.74 14.75 -12.40
C ILE A 30 36.33 14.20 -12.14
N ASP A 31 36.24 12.97 -11.65
CA ASP A 31 34.98 12.31 -11.32
C ASP A 31 34.27 13.03 -10.17
N GLU A 32 35.01 13.49 -9.17
CA GLU A 32 34.45 14.27 -8.06
C GLU A 32 33.91 15.62 -8.54
N ARG A 33 34.62 16.34 -9.41
CA ARG A 33 34.11 17.57 -10.03
C ARG A 33 32.84 17.33 -10.84
N ARG A 34 32.77 16.21 -11.57
CA ARG A 34 31.56 15.82 -12.32
C ARG A 34 30.39 15.54 -11.38
N ARG A 35 30.63 14.80 -10.28
CA ARG A 35 29.62 14.50 -9.25
C ARG A 35 29.08 15.78 -8.62
N VAL A 36 29.98 16.67 -8.17
CA VAL A 36 29.61 17.95 -7.54
C VAL A 36 28.84 18.83 -8.52
N LYS A 37 29.30 18.93 -9.78
CA LYS A 37 28.60 19.67 -10.83
C LYS A 37 27.17 19.14 -11.05
N ALA A 38 27.00 17.82 -11.13
CA ALA A 38 25.69 17.19 -11.29
C ALA A 38 24.76 17.48 -10.09
N VAL A 39 25.28 17.48 -8.86
CA VAL A 39 24.50 17.85 -7.66
C VAL A 39 24.08 19.31 -7.72
N ILE A 40 24.98 20.24 -8.06
CA ILE A 40 24.67 21.68 -8.15
C ILE A 40 23.63 21.94 -9.24
N GLU A 41 23.75 21.29 -10.40
CA GLU A 41 22.78 21.43 -11.49
C GLU A 41 21.40 20.90 -11.09
N ARG A 42 21.34 19.77 -10.38
CA ARG A 42 20.10 19.24 -9.82
C ARG A 42 19.47 20.22 -8.82
N ASP A 43 20.26 20.74 -7.87
CA ASP A 43 19.76 21.67 -6.84
C ASP A 43 19.32 23.03 -7.43
N ARG A 44 19.87 23.44 -8.59
CA ARG A 44 19.37 24.60 -9.34
C ARG A 44 18.04 24.33 -10.01
N ALA A 45 17.88 23.16 -10.61
CA ALA A 45 16.61 22.75 -11.22
C ALA A 45 15.51 22.57 -10.16
N ASP A 46 15.85 22.03 -8.99
CA ASP A 46 14.93 21.91 -7.84
C ASP A 46 14.44 23.29 -7.38
N ARG A 47 15.36 24.25 -7.18
CA ARG A 47 15.00 25.63 -6.82
C ARG A 47 14.09 26.29 -7.83
N ALA A 48 14.41 26.22 -9.12
CA ALA A 48 13.56 26.81 -10.16
C ALA A 48 12.14 26.21 -10.16
N ARG A 49 11.99 24.91 -9.88
CA ARG A 49 10.68 24.26 -9.74
C ARG A 49 9.94 24.70 -8.50
N ASP A 50 10.63 24.88 -7.38
CA ASP A 50 10.02 25.38 -6.14
C ASP A 50 9.59 26.84 -6.29
N ASP A 51 10.38 27.69 -6.95
CA ASP A 51 10.01 29.08 -7.28
C ASP A 51 8.76 29.13 -8.17
N MET A 52 8.68 28.27 -9.20
CA MET A 52 7.48 28.15 -10.05
C MET A 52 6.25 27.69 -9.25
N ARG A 53 6.44 26.76 -8.32
CA ARG A 53 5.36 26.26 -7.45
C ARG A 53 4.86 27.34 -6.50
N GLU A 54 5.77 28.11 -5.90
CA GLU A 54 5.42 29.24 -5.03
C GLU A 54 4.62 30.29 -5.80
N ALA A 55 5.04 30.63 -7.03
CA ALA A 55 4.30 31.53 -7.91
C ALA A 55 2.89 30.98 -8.25
N ALA A 56 2.78 29.70 -8.60
CA ALA A 56 1.50 29.05 -8.89
C ALA A 56 0.59 29.00 -7.65
N GLN A 57 1.14 28.79 -6.45
CA GLN A 57 0.38 28.84 -5.19
C GLN A 57 -0.16 30.24 -4.91
N LEU A 58 0.63 31.27 -5.19
CA LEU A 58 0.22 32.67 -5.03
C LEU A 58 -0.92 33.00 -6.00
N GLU A 59 -0.82 32.62 -7.28
CA GLU A 59 -1.91 32.77 -8.26
C GLU A 59 -3.20 32.07 -7.82
N VAL A 60 -3.10 30.84 -7.32
CA VAL A 60 -4.26 30.09 -6.82
C VAL A 60 -4.87 30.77 -5.60
N SER A 61 -4.05 31.38 -4.74
CA SER A 61 -4.53 32.15 -3.59
C SER A 61 -5.26 33.42 -4.00
N ASP A 62 -4.88 34.03 -5.12
CA ASP A 62 -5.56 35.16 -5.76
C ASP A 62 -6.81 34.76 -6.57
N GLY A 63 -7.15 33.46 -6.61
CA GLY A 63 -8.30 32.94 -7.36
C GLY A 63 -8.03 32.71 -8.84
N ASN A 64 -6.76 32.79 -9.29
CA ASN A 64 -6.35 32.48 -10.64
C ASN A 64 -5.87 31.01 -10.74
N PHE A 65 -6.57 30.18 -11.52
CA PHE A 65 -6.33 28.74 -11.57
C PHE A 65 -5.59 28.28 -12.84
N VAL A 66 -4.86 29.17 -13.53
CA VAL A 66 -4.17 28.84 -14.80
C VAL A 66 -3.08 27.78 -14.59
N HIS A 67 -2.28 27.90 -13.54
CA HIS A 67 -1.15 27.01 -13.25
C HIS A 67 -1.44 26.03 -12.10
N LEU A 68 -2.67 25.51 -12.05
CA LEU A 68 -3.08 24.64 -10.94
C LEU A 68 -2.29 23.32 -10.92
N ASP A 69 -1.86 22.80 -12.07
CA ASP A 69 -1.03 21.59 -12.15
C ASP A 69 0.37 21.78 -11.54
N ASP A 70 0.93 22.99 -11.63
CA ASP A 70 2.25 23.32 -11.10
C ASP A 70 2.25 23.41 -9.56
N THR A 71 1.07 23.53 -8.94
CA THR A 71 0.93 23.46 -7.48
C THR A 71 1.12 22.04 -6.92
N VAL A 72 1.00 21.02 -7.78
CA VAL A 72 1.15 19.62 -7.37
C VAL A 72 2.61 19.26 -7.23
N MET A 73 2.99 18.72 -6.07
CA MET A 73 4.32 18.13 -5.93
C MET A 73 4.42 16.84 -6.73
N GLU A 74 5.31 16.84 -7.73
CA GLU A 74 5.69 15.59 -8.38
C GLU A 74 6.28 14.60 -7.36
N PRO A 75 5.99 13.30 -7.49
CA PRO A 75 6.64 12.30 -6.67
C PRO A 75 8.14 12.33 -6.88
N THR A 76 8.87 12.14 -5.79
CA THR A 76 10.32 12.03 -5.88
C THR A 76 10.71 10.82 -6.76
N PRO A 77 11.87 10.84 -7.43
CA PRO A 77 12.33 9.73 -8.25
C PRO A 77 12.34 8.38 -7.51
N GLU A 78 12.62 8.39 -6.21
CA GLU A 78 12.59 7.20 -5.36
C GLU A 78 11.18 6.62 -5.19
N TRP A 79 10.15 7.47 -5.22
CA TRP A 79 8.75 7.04 -5.17
C TRP A 79 8.31 6.49 -6.53
N LYS A 80 8.69 7.16 -7.63
CA LYS A 80 8.43 6.67 -8.99
C LYS A 80 9.08 5.30 -9.22
N ALA A 81 10.34 5.12 -8.79
CA ALA A 81 11.08 3.86 -8.92
C ALA A 81 10.45 2.69 -8.15
N LYS A 82 9.76 2.96 -7.04
CA LYS A 82 9.06 1.93 -6.27
C LYS A 82 7.72 1.51 -6.88
N GLY A 83 7.21 2.23 -7.89
CA GLY A 83 5.84 2.04 -8.37
C GLY A 83 4.79 2.38 -7.31
N ASP A 84 5.19 3.14 -6.28
CA ASP A 84 4.38 3.43 -5.09
C ASP A 84 3.33 4.51 -5.37
N VAL A 85 3.07 4.89 -6.63
CA VAL A 85 2.36 6.12 -6.97
C VAL A 85 1.37 5.93 -8.10
N GLU A 86 0.17 6.49 -7.92
CA GLU A 86 -0.92 6.45 -8.90
C GLU A 86 -1.49 7.87 -9.07
N ARG A 87 -1.86 8.20 -10.31
CA ARG A 87 -2.54 9.46 -10.61
C ARG A 87 -3.92 9.45 -9.98
N PHE A 88 -4.19 10.45 -9.15
CA PHE A 88 -5.46 10.65 -8.50
C PHE A 88 -6.04 12.00 -8.89
N THR A 89 -7.22 11.94 -9.48
CA THR A 89 -7.99 13.12 -9.85
C THR A 89 -9.17 13.22 -8.88
N PRO A 90 -9.18 14.20 -7.96
CA PRO A 90 -10.28 14.35 -7.01
C PRO A 90 -11.58 14.67 -7.76
N LYS A 91 -12.70 14.09 -7.29
CA LYS A 91 -14.03 14.41 -7.82
C LYS A 91 -14.42 15.79 -7.32
N ALA A 92 -14.54 16.76 -8.23
CA ALA A 92 -15.04 18.09 -7.89
C ALA A 92 -16.54 18.00 -7.49
N PRO A 93 -16.98 18.69 -6.42
CA PRO A 93 -18.37 18.66 -6.00
C PRO A 93 -19.34 19.25 -7.05
N ASP A 94 -18.88 20.18 -7.90
CA ASP A 94 -19.76 20.97 -8.79
C ASP A 94 -19.30 21.05 -10.26
N GLY A 95 -18.59 20.04 -10.79
CA GLY A 95 -18.28 19.99 -12.23
C GLY A 95 -17.31 21.09 -12.73
N THR A 96 -16.55 21.71 -11.82
CA THR A 96 -15.47 22.65 -12.19
C THR A 96 -14.41 21.94 -13.04
N VAL A 97 -14.10 22.55 -14.19
CA VAL A 97 -13.46 21.93 -15.37
C VAL A 97 -11.98 21.56 -15.16
N ARG A 98 -11.34 21.95 -14.05
CA ARG A 98 -9.89 21.72 -13.87
C ARG A 98 -9.64 20.63 -12.84
N SER A 99 -9.47 19.43 -13.37
CA SER A 99 -9.19 18.25 -12.58
C SER A 99 -7.68 18.14 -12.36
N VAL A 100 -7.22 18.55 -11.19
CA VAL A 100 -5.79 18.48 -10.83
C VAL A 100 -5.36 17.03 -10.75
N SER A 101 -4.41 16.61 -11.60
CA SER A 101 -3.84 15.27 -11.50
C SER A 101 -2.80 15.27 -10.38
N THR A 102 -3.25 14.95 -9.16
CA THR A 102 -2.33 14.72 -8.04
C THR A 102 -1.79 13.31 -8.10
N VAL A 103 -0.72 13.05 -7.34
CA VAL A 103 -0.22 11.69 -7.18
C VAL A 103 -0.46 11.23 -5.75
N ARG A 104 -1.09 10.07 -5.60
CA ARG A 104 -1.29 9.43 -4.29
C ARG A 104 -0.36 8.23 -4.17
N ARG A 105 0.08 7.93 -2.94
CA ARG A 105 0.82 6.70 -2.69
C ARG A 105 -0.10 5.49 -2.85
N VAL A 106 0.20 4.59 -3.78
CA VAL A 106 -0.47 3.28 -3.90
C VAL A 106 -0.07 2.46 -2.70
N ARG A 107 -0.93 2.42 -1.69
CA ARG A 107 -0.77 1.49 -0.58
C ARG A 107 -1.26 0.13 -1.06
N THR A 108 -0.36 -0.67 -1.65
CA THR A 108 -0.68 -2.07 -2.02
C THR A 108 -1.29 -2.76 -0.80
N PRO A 109 -2.49 -3.33 -0.91
CA PRO A 109 -3.11 -4.06 0.20
C PRO A 109 -2.15 -5.10 0.76
N ILE A 110 -2.06 -5.20 2.09
CA ILE A 110 -1.18 -6.14 2.78
C ILE A 110 -1.47 -7.58 2.37
N ILE A 111 -2.71 -7.88 1.98
CA ILE A 111 -3.14 -9.17 1.44
C ILE A 111 -2.31 -9.53 0.19
N ASN A 112 -2.19 -8.62 -0.77
CA ASN A 112 -1.43 -8.83 -2.00
C ASN A 112 0.07 -8.97 -1.70
N GLN A 113 0.59 -8.23 -0.73
CA GLN A 113 1.98 -8.38 -0.29
C GLN A 113 2.24 -9.74 0.37
N LEU A 114 1.31 -10.23 1.19
CA LEU A 114 1.42 -11.54 1.83
C LEU A 114 1.31 -12.67 0.80
N HIS A 115 0.44 -12.52 -0.19
CA HIS A 115 0.30 -13.46 -1.29
C HIS A 115 1.55 -13.51 -2.16
N GLY A 116 2.08 -12.35 -2.59
CA GLY A 116 3.31 -12.29 -3.38
C GLY A 116 4.56 -12.84 -2.67
N ARG A 117 4.53 -12.95 -1.33
CA ARG A 117 5.56 -13.62 -0.53
C ARG A 117 5.34 -15.12 -0.34
N GLY A 118 4.27 -15.70 -0.89
CA GLY A 118 3.84 -17.07 -0.61
C GLY A 118 3.39 -17.29 0.84
N SER A 119 3.05 -16.21 1.55
CA SER A 119 2.58 -16.28 2.94
C SER A 119 1.12 -16.70 3.05
N ILE A 120 0.32 -16.61 1.99
CA ILE A 120 -1.06 -17.10 1.91
C ILE A 120 -1.28 -17.73 0.53
N THR A 121 -2.26 -18.63 0.40
CA THR A 121 -2.63 -19.26 -0.88
C THR A 121 -3.51 -18.34 -1.74
N ASP A 122 -3.71 -18.69 -3.02
CA ASP A 122 -4.62 -17.97 -3.93
C ASP A 122 -6.05 -17.92 -3.39
N ASP A 123 -6.56 -19.06 -2.90
CA ASP A 123 -7.91 -19.14 -2.32
C ASP A 123 -8.05 -18.27 -1.07
N GLN A 124 -7.02 -18.23 -0.23
CA GLN A 124 -6.98 -17.36 0.95
C GLN A 124 -6.96 -15.88 0.56
N ARG A 125 -6.21 -15.50 -0.49
CA ARG A 125 -6.23 -14.13 -1.03
C ARG A 125 -7.64 -13.77 -1.50
N ALA A 126 -8.25 -14.59 -2.34
CA ALA A 126 -9.58 -14.34 -2.90
C ALA A 126 -10.66 -14.26 -1.82
N ALA A 127 -10.60 -15.12 -0.80
CA ALA A 127 -11.52 -15.09 0.34
C ALA A 127 -11.37 -13.82 1.19
N LEU A 128 -10.14 -13.35 1.42
CA LEU A 128 -9.88 -12.11 2.15
C LEU A 128 -10.30 -10.87 1.35
N GLU A 129 -10.12 -10.87 0.03
CA GLU A 129 -10.65 -9.83 -0.88
C GLU A 129 -12.17 -9.79 -0.82
N TRP A 130 -12.84 -10.95 -0.96
CA TRP A 130 -14.29 -11.05 -0.80
C TRP A 130 -14.75 -10.52 0.56
N TYR A 131 -14.07 -10.86 1.66
CA TYR A 131 -14.41 -10.36 3.00
C TYR A 131 -14.33 -8.83 3.06
N ARG A 132 -13.29 -8.25 2.46
CA ARG A 132 -13.15 -6.78 2.35
C ARG A 132 -14.26 -6.17 1.51
N ASP A 133 -14.59 -6.75 0.37
CA ASP A 133 -15.67 -6.25 -0.49
C ASP A 133 -17.02 -6.30 0.22
N GLN A 134 -17.30 -7.37 0.98
CA GLN A 134 -18.51 -7.45 1.81
C GLN A 134 -18.51 -6.35 2.88
N PHE A 135 -17.37 -6.05 3.51
CA PHE A 135 -17.23 -4.98 4.49
C PHE A 135 -17.51 -3.59 3.90
N GLU A 136 -16.94 -3.31 2.72
CA GLU A 136 -17.17 -2.05 1.99
C GLU A 136 -18.62 -1.95 1.51
N ALA A 137 -19.20 -3.03 0.96
CA ALA A 137 -20.59 -3.13 0.53
C ALA A 137 -21.59 -2.94 1.68
N ALA A 138 -21.24 -3.39 2.88
CA ALA A 138 -22.02 -3.18 4.10
C ALA A 138 -22.00 -1.71 4.58
N ARG A 139 -21.22 -0.82 3.93
CA ARG A 139 -21.08 0.62 4.22
C ARG A 139 -20.63 0.93 5.65
N LEU A 140 -19.84 0.03 6.24
CA LEU A 140 -19.30 0.15 7.60
C LEU A 140 -18.06 1.05 7.70
N ASP A 141 -17.57 1.58 6.57
CA ASP A 141 -16.32 2.35 6.48
C ASP A 141 -16.51 3.87 6.72
N GLY A 142 -17.74 4.36 6.89
CA GLY A 142 -17.91 5.81 7.10
C GLY A 142 -19.29 6.31 7.47
N ARG A 143 -20.36 5.55 7.17
CA ARG A 143 -21.70 5.91 7.63
C ARG A 143 -21.94 5.49 9.08
N TYR A 144 -21.32 4.39 9.50
CA TYR A 144 -21.58 3.76 10.79
C TYR A 144 -20.31 3.12 11.32
N LYS A 145 -20.02 3.23 12.62
CA LYS A 145 -18.86 2.55 13.21
C LYS A 145 -19.05 1.04 13.09
N SER A 146 -18.01 0.32 12.68
CA SER A 146 -17.97 -1.15 12.55
C SER A 146 -18.42 -1.91 13.81
N ASN A 147 -18.31 -1.29 14.99
CA ASN A 147 -18.81 -1.81 16.27
C ASN A 147 -20.34 -1.89 16.37
N HIS A 148 -21.10 -1.27 15.45
CA HIS A 148 -22.57 -1.31 15.45
C HIS A 148 -23.17 -2.51 14.71
N LEU A 149 -22.36 -3.43 14.17
CA LEU A 149 -22.89 -4.67 13.59
C LEU A 149 -23.15 -5.68 14.74
N SER A 150 -24.37 -5.70 15.28
CA SER A 150 -24.73 -6.68 16.30
C SER A 150 -24.75 -8.09 15.70
N LEU A 151 -24.02 -9.03 16.30
CA LEU A 151 -23.97 -10.43 15.83
C LEU A 151 -25.36 -11.08 15.84
N SER A 152 -26.21 -10.72 16.81
CA SER A 152 -27.49 -11.40 17.03
C SER A 152 -28.59 -11.00 16.04
N GLY A 153 -28.42 -9.91 15.28
CA GLY A 153 -29.47 -9.41 14.38
C GLY A 153 -30.81 -9.10 15.04
N ASN A 154 -30.90 -9.18 16.38
CA ASN A 154 -32.13 -9.01 17.12
C ASN A 154 -32.23 -7.53 17.51
N THR A 155 -32.91 -6.76 16.67
CA THR A 155 -33.25 -5.35 16.88
C THR A 155 -34.43 -5.15 17.84
N GLY A 156 -34.92 -6.21 18.49
CA GLY A 156 -36.07 -6.14 19.39
C GLY A 156 -35.77 -6.70 20.78
N GLY A 157 -35.78 -5.82 21.78
CA GLY A 157 -36.03 -6.23 23.16
C GLY A 157 -35.21 -5.50 24.22
N GLY A 158 -35.65 -4.30 24.60
CA GLY A 158 -35.42 -3.79 25.95
C GLY A 158 -34.37 -2.69 26.06
N SER A 159 -34.87 -1.49 26.41
CA SER A 159 -34.12 -0.36 26.97
C SER A 159 -33.38 0.57 25.99
N GLY A 160 -34.14 1.28 25.17
CA GLY A 160 -34.20 2.76 25.21
C GLY A 160 -32.94 3.62 24.96
N GLY A 161 -31.79 3.05 24.59
CA GLY A 161 -30.55 3.82 24.42
C GLY A 161 -29.80 3.50 23.12
N LEU A 162 -29.89 4.40 22.13
CA LEU A 162 -28.81 4.70 21.18
C LEU A 162 -28.11 3.53 20.46
N GLY A 163 -28.84 2.49 20.04
CA GLY A 163 -28.20 1.27 19.54
C GLY A 163 -28.83 0.56 18.35
N GLN A 164 -29.83 1.12 17.67
CA GLN A 164 -30.34 0.47 16.47
C GLN A 164 -29.27 0.53 15.38
N SER A 165 -28.77 -0.64 14.99
CA SER A 165 -28.00 -0.76 13.76
C SER A 165 -28.86 -0.18 12.65
N PRO A 166 -28.36 0.79 11.88
CA PRO A 166 -29.11 1.43 10.82
C PRO A 166 -29.71 0.38 9.89
N MET A 167 -30.95 0.57 9.45
CA MET A 167 -31.54 -0.34 8.47
C MET A 167 -30.72 -0.27 7.17
N PRO A 168 -30.38 -1.40 6.52
CA PRO A 168 -29.78 -1.37 5.19
C PRO A 168 -30.73 -0.66 4.22
N LEU A 169 -30.19 0.18 3.32
CA LEU A 169 -31.02 0.92 2.38
C LEU A 169 -31.40 0.09 1.16
N ASN A 170 -30.52 -0.85 0.79
CA ASN A 170 -30.67 -1.70 -0.40
C ASN A 170 -30.52 -3.18 -0.03
N ASP A 171 -31.14 -4.07 -0.81
CA ASP A 171 -31.06 -5.53 -0.61
C ASP A 171 -29.63 -6.07 -0.71
N PHE A 172 -28.81 -5.46 -1.57
CA PHE A 172 -27.39 -5.78 -1.69
C PHE A 172 -26.64 -5.53 -0.37
N GLU A 173 -26.87 -4.38 0.26
CA GLU A 173 -26.28 -4.03 1.56
C GLU A 173 -26.80 -4.96 2.67
N ALA A 174 -28.09 -5.29 2.65
CA ALA A 174 -28.68 -6.22 3.61
C ALA A 174 -28.04 -7.61 3.51
N THR A 175 -27.82 -8.09 2.29
CA THR A 175 -27.17 -9.37 2.00
C THR A 175 -25.71 -9.34 2.45
N ALA A 176 -24.96 -8.29 2.12
CA ALA A 176 -23.57 -8.13 2.55
C ALA A 176 -23.44 -8.14 4.09
N ARG A 177 -24.32 -7.44 4.79
CA ARG A 177 -24.37 -7.44 6.27
C ARG A 177 -24.76 -8.79 6.87
N ARG A 178 -25.62 -9.57 6.21
CA ARG A 178 -25.95 -10.93 6.63
C ARG A 178 -24.74 -11.85 6.46
N ASN A 179 -24.07 -11.78 5.31
CA ASN A 179 -22.86 -12.56 5.02
C ASN A 179 -21.75 -12.24 6.02
N LEU A 180 -21.44 -10.96 6.25
CA LEU A 180 -20.45 -10.56 7.25
C LEU A 180 -20.78 -11.07 8.65
N ARG A 181 -22.04 -11.00 9.08
CA ARG A 181 -22.45 -11.53 10.39
C ARG A 181 -22.23 -13.04 10.47
N ALA A 182 -22.61 -13.77 9.42
CA ALA A 182 -22.44 -15.22 9.36
C ALA A 182 -20.95 -15.62 9.40
N VAL A 183 -20.09 -14.95 8.62
CA VAL A 183 -18.62 -15.15 8.66
C VAL A 183 -18.08 -14.81 10.05
N ARG A 184 -18.48 -13.66 10.61
CA ARG A 184 -17.95 -13.21 11.90
C ARG A 184 -18.41 -14.10 13.05
N SER A 185 -19.59 -14.71 12.95
CA SER A 185 -20.09 -15.66 13.95
C SER A 185 -19.37 -17.00 13.96
N SER A 186 -18.69 -17.38 12.86
CA SER A 186 -17.91 -18.62 12.83
C SER A 186 -16.53 -18.47 13.49
N MET A 187 -16.09 -17.24 13.77
CA MET A 187 -14.76 -16.94 14.31
C MET A 187 -14.83 -16.47 15.76
N THR A 188 -13.71 -16.63 16.47
CA THR A 188 -13.59 -16.05 17.82
C THR A 188 -13.40 -14.54 17.76
N ALA A 189 -13.98 -13.81 18.72
CA ALA A 189 -13.88 -12.34 18.79
C ALA A 189 -12.43 -11.81 18.84
N MET A 190 -11.49 -12.60 19.37
CA MET A 190 -10.06 -12.26 19.38
C MET A 190 -9.48 -12.21 17.97
N TYR A 191 -9.81 -13.19 17.13
CA TYR A 191 -9.32 -13.27 15.75
C TYR A 191 -10.00 -12.26 14.84
N LEU A 192 -11.26 -11.88 15.11
CA LEU A 192 -11.94 -10.83 14.35
C LEU A 192 -11.20 -9.50 14.40
N ARG A 193 -10.76 -9.06 15.58
CA ARG A 193 -10.00 -7.80 15.72
C ARG A 193 -8.67 -7.85 14.98
N PHE A 194 -8.01 -9.01 15.00
CA PHE A 194 -6.77 -9.23 14.27
C PHE A 194 -6.98 -9.23 12.75
N LEU A 195 -8.02 -9.91 12.28
CA LEU A 195 -8.41 -9.96 10.88
C LEU A 195 -8.76 -8.56 10.36
N ASP A 196 -9.64 -7.83 11.05
CA ASP A 196 -10.08 -6.49 10.65
C ASP A 196 -8.89 -5.52 10.59
N ALA A 197 -7.99 -5.57 11.57
CA ALA A 197 -6.78 -4.75 11.56
C ALA A 197 -5.90 -5.00 10.31
N VAL A 198 -5.82 -6.24 9.84
CA VAL A 198 -4.98 -6.59 8.68
C VAL A 198 -5.72 -6.32 7.37
N VAL A 199 -6.95 -6.79 7.24
CA VAL A 199 -7.70 -6.80 5.97
C VAL A 199 -8.34 -5.45 5.68
N ILE A 200 -8.98 -4.85 6.67
CA ILE A 200 -9.74 -3.59 6.51
C ILE A 200 -8.80 -2.40 6.72
N GLU A 201 -8.11 -2.35 7.86
CA GLU A 201 -7.23 -1.22 8.21
C GLU A 201 -5.85 -1.27 7.53
N ASN A 202 -5.59 -2.36 6.79
CA ASN A 202 -4.37 -2.60 6.04
C ASN A 202 -3.09 -2.51 6.91
N ILE A 203 -3.19 -2.85 8.21
CA ILE A 203 -2.08 -2.78 9.17
C ILE A 203 -1.16 -3.99 8.96
N PRO A 204 0.17 -3.81 8.91
CA PRO A 204 1.10 -4.91 8.70
C PRO A 204 1.07 -5.92 9.85
N LEU A 205 1.31 -7.21 9.54
CA LEU A 205 1.35 -8.30 10.53
C LEU A 205 2.32 -8.04 11.70
N THR A 206 3.39 -7.30 11.43
CA THR A 206 4.37 -6.88 12.45
C THR A 206 3.80 -5.98 13.53
N ARG A 207 2.66 -5.33 13.29
CA ARG A 207 1.94 -4.48 14.27
C ARG A 207 0.65 -5.12 14.74
N SER A 208 -0.07 -5.82 13.86
CA SER A 208 -1.39 -6.36 14.21
C SER A 208 -1.35 -7.57 15.16
N TYR A 209 -0.19 -8.23 15.35
CA TYR A 209 -0.06 -9.39 16.25
C TYR A 209 -0.56 -9.13 17.68
N ILE A 210 -0.52 -7.87 18.13
CA ILE A 210 -0.99 -7.43 19.45
C ILE A 210 -2.50 -7.73 19.60
N PHE A 211 -3.28 -7.58 18.54
CA PHE A 211 -4.73 -7.87 18.55
C PHE A 211 -5.02 -9.37 18.68
N ALA A 212 -4.16 -10.22 18.12
CA ALA A 212 -4.28 -11.67 18.23
C ALA A 212 -3.74 -12.25 19.55
N LYS A 213 -3.19 -11.41 20.45
CA LYS A 213 -2.51 -11.83 21.69
C LYS A 213 -1.50 -12.97 21.45
N CYS A 214 -0.77 -12.94 20.33
CA CYS A 214 0.17 -13.99 19.94
C CYS A 214 1.58 -13.42 19.71
N PRO A 215 2.65 -14.21 19.89
CA PRO A 215 4.01 -13.76 19.55
C PRO A 215 4.14 -13.43 18.05
N PRO A 216 4.97 -12.44 17.66
CA PRO A 216 5.08 -11.99 16.26
C PRO A 216 5.48 -13.12 15.30
N ARG A 217 6.30 -14.08 15.75
CA ARG A 217 6.70 -15.26 14.96
C ARG A 217 5.52 -16.17 14.59
N LYS A 218 4.43 -16.14 15.37
CA LYS A 218 3.22 -16.94 15.15
C LYS A 218 2.13 -16.16 14.41
N ALA A 219 2.30 -14.85 14.19
CA ALA A 219 1.27 -14.01 13.59
C ALA A 219 0.89 -14.49 12.17
N VAL A 220 1.86 -14.87 11.34
CA VAL A 220 1.61 -15.40 9.99
C VAL A 220 0.82 -16.71 10.03
N VAL A 221 1.22 -17.65 10.90
CA VAL A 221 0.53 -18.94 11.05
C VAL A 221 -0.90 -18.75 11.54
N ARG A 222 -1.11 -17.86 12.52
CA ARG A 222 -2.45 -17.51 12.99
C ARG A 222 -3.28 -16.84 11.91
N PHE A 223 -2.68 -15.92 11.15
CA PHE A 223 -3.36 -15.27 10.04
C PHE A 223 -3.83 -16.29 9.00
N ARG A 224 -2.97 -17.24 8.60
CA ARG A 224 -3.34 -18.36 7.72
C ARG A 224 -4.52 -19.16 8.26
N GLN A 225 -4.53 -19.48 9.56
CA GLN A 225 -5.63 -20.23 10.18
C GLN A 225 -6.96 -19.46 10.09
N VAL A 226 -6.95 -18.16 10.35
CA VAL A 226 -8.16 -17.32 10.24
C VAL A 226 -8.60 -17.17 8.79
N SER A 227 -7.66 -16.99 7.86
CA SER A 227 -7.97 -16.95 6.42
C SER A 227 -8.59 -18.26 5.95
N GLU A 228 -8.11 -19.40 6.44
CA GLU A 228 -8.66 -20.72 6.15
C GLU A 228 -10.11 -20.88 6.64
N GLU A 229 -10.46 -20.28 7.79
CA GLU A 229 -11.85 -20.25 8.28
C GLU A 229 -12.76 -19.47 7.31
N ILE A 230 -12.28 -18.37 6.71
CA ILE A 230 -13.03 -17.64 5.67
C ILE A 230 -13.19 -18.49 4.42
N VAL A 231 -12.11 -19.14 3.96
CA VAL A 231 -12.17 -20.03 2.78
C VAL A 231 -13.21 -21.12 2.98
N LYS A 232 -13.22 -21.79 4.13
CA LYS A 232 -14.20 -22.82 4.47
C LYS A 232 -15.63 -22.26 4.50
N PHE A 233 -15.82 -21.06 5.04
CA PHE A 233 -17.12 -20.38 5.01
C PHE A 233 -17.58 -20.10 3.58
N CYS A 234 -16.70 -19.54 2.73
CA CYS A 234 -17.04 -19.27 1.34
C CYS A 234 -17.38 -20.55 0.58
N GLN A 235 -16.69 -21.66 0.85
CA GLN A 235 -16.99 -22.97 0.27
C GLN A 235 -18.35 -23.51 0.74
N SER A 236 -18.69 -23.39 2.03
CA SER A 236 -19.97 -23.87 2.56
C SER A 236 -21.17 -23.09 2.01
N GLU A 237 -21.02 -21.77 1.86
CA GLU A 237 -22.05 -20.88 1.30
C GLU A 237 -22.05 -20.86 -0.25
N ARG A 238 -21.18 -21.66 -0.90
CA ARG A 238 -21.02 -21.71 -2.36
C ARG A 238 -20.73 -20.35 -3.00
N VAL A 239 -19.96 -19.52 -2.30
CA VAL A 239 -19.48 -18.23 -2.81
C VAL A 239 -18.39 -18.51 -3.86
N ASP A 240 -18.59 -17.99 -5.06
CA ASP A 240 -17.66 -18.18 -6.18
C ASP A 240 -16.46 -17.22 -6.06
N LEU A 241 -15.37 -17.70 -5.45
CA LEU A 241 -14.16 -16.91 -5.18
C LEU A 241 -13.37 -16.53 -6.45
N LYS A 242 -13.63 -17.16 -7.60
CA LYS A 242 -12.81 -17.00 -8.82
C LYS A 242 -13.04 -15.70 -9.58
N LYS A 243 -14.10 -14.94 -9.27
CA LYS A 243 -14.51 -13.79 -10.10
C LYS A 243 -13.75 -12.48 -9.84
N SER A 244 -13.02 -12.32 -8.73
CA SER A 244 -12.44 -11.00 -8.39
C SER A 244 -11.19 -10.61 -9.20
N THR A 245 -10.50 -11.56 -9.82
CA THR A 245 -9.16 -11.30 -10.38
C THR A 245 -9.17 -10.80 -11.84
N GLY A 246 -10.32 -10.84 -12.53
CA GLY A 246 -10.39 -10.56 -13.98
C GLY A 246 -10.86 -9.15 -14.39
N ASP A 247 -11.53 -8.40 -13.52
CA ASP A 247 -12.16 -7.12 -13.91
C ASP A 247 -11.31 -5.87 -13.59
N SER A 248 -10.16 -6.02 -12.91
CA SER A 248 -9.26 -4.89 -12.61
C SER A 248 -8.28 -4.54 -13.74
N GLU A 249 -8.27 -5.28 -14.86
CA GLU A 249 -7.45 -4.94 -16.05
C GLU A 249 -8.17 -3.99 -17.04
N ARG A 250 -9.34 -3.45 -16.67
CA ARG A 250 -10.05 -2.43 -17.46
C ARG A 250 -10.35 -1.18 -16.62
N GLY A 251 -9.32 -0.38 -16.37
CA GLY A 251 -9.43 0.93 -15.72
C GLY A 251 -8.22 1.79 -16.02
#